data_AF-A0A455UB56-F1
#
_entry.id   AF-A0A455UB56-F1
#
_cell.length_a   1.000
_cell.length_b   1.000
_cell.length_c   1.000
_cell.angle_alpha   90.00
_cell.angle_beta   90.00
_cell.angle_gamma   90.00
#
_symmetry.space_group_name_H-M   'P 1'
#
loop_
_entity.id
_entity.type
_entity.pdbx_description
1 polymer ?
#
loop_
_entity_poly.entity_id
_entity_poly.type
_entity_poly.pdbx_seq_one_letter_code
_entity_poly.pdbx_strand_id
1 'polypeptide(L)'
;MEEQLGWSLPVSAMPDWVRGLPDENDNYQLETDEFGFPSHLAQDGWEIDYRDWEQFEGMWLPRRLIMNYDEVRITLVVNQWQASEE
;
A
#
# COMPACT_ATOMS: atom_id res chain seq x y z
N MET A 1 21.64 10.54 5.48
CA MET A 1 21.49 10.53 6.95
C MET A 1 20.80 9.24 7.29
N GLU A 2 21.58 8.17 7.39
CA GLU A 2 21.16 6.86 7.87
C GLU A 2 21.44 6.85 9.37
N GLU A 3 20.41 6.92 10.21
CA GLU A 3 20.60 6.73 11.64
C GLU A 3 19.44 5.93 12.25
N GLN A 4 19.81 4.76 12.77
CA GLN A 4 19.21 4.07 13.92
C GLN A 4 17.91 3.29 13.67
N LEU A 5 18.08 2.08 13.14
CA LEU A 5 17.68 0.79 13.73
C LEU A 5 18.41 -0.26 12.87
N GLY A 6 18.85 -1.39 13.43
CA GLY A 6 19.44 -2.49 12.65
C GLY A 6 18.43 -3.20 11.70
N TRP A 7 17.32 -2.53 11.41
CA TRP A 7 16.20 -2.93 10.58
C TRP A 7 15.80 -1.70 9.75
N SER A 8 16.17 -1.70 8.48
CA SER A 8 15.67 -0.74 7.49
C SER A 8 14.47 -1.38 6.81
N LEU A 9 13.25 -1.20 7.35
CA LEU A 9 12.06 -1.61 6.61
C LEU A 9 12.02 -0.79 5.30
N PRO A 10 11.95 -1.44 4.12
CA PRO A 10 11.86 -0.74 2.85
C PRO A 10 10.44 -0.16 2.72
N VAL A 11 10.23 1.03 3.27
CA VAL A 11 8.92 1.72 3.27
C VAL A 11 8.90 2.91 2.32
N SER A 12 9.93 3.07 1.49
CA SER A 12 10.00 4.16 0.50
C SER A 12 8.81 4.15 -0.46
N ALA A 13 8.31 2.95 -0.80
CA ALA A 13 7.15 2.71 -1.65
C ALA A 13 5.79 2.78 -0.91
N MET A 14 5.79 3.00 0.40
CA MET A 14 4.55 3.04 1.21
C MET A 14 3.52 4.04 0.67
N PRO A 15 3.88 5.27 0.23
CA PRO A 15 2.89 6.18 -0.34
C PRO A 15 2.15 5.60 -1.54
N ASP A 16 2.83 4.88 -2.43
CA ASP A 16 2.23 4.20 -3.60
C ASP A 16 1.33 3.05 -3.16
N TRP A 17 1.79 2.20 -2.24
CA TRP A 17 1.00 1.10 -1.69
C TRP A 17 -0.29 1.57 -1.04
N VAL A 18 -0.25 2.69 -0.30
CA VAL A 18 -1.44 3.28 0.34
C VAL A 18 -2.48 3.72 -0.71
N ARG A 19 -2.05 4.10 -1.91
CA ARG A 19 -2.91 4.43 -3.06
C ARG A 19 -3.35 3.20 -3.87
N GLY A 20 -2.89 2.01 -3.49
CA GLY A 20 -3.15 0.77 -4.24
C GLY A 20 -2.26 0.58 -5.46
N LEU A 21 -1.12 1.28 -5.51
CA LEU A 21 -0.18 1.23 -6.63
C LEU A 21 1.09 0.51 -6.19
N PRO A 22 1.71 -0.32 -7.04
CA PRO A 22 3.07 -0.78 -6.83
C PRO A 22 4.07 0.36 -7.09
N ASP A 23 5.27 0.26 -6.52
CA ASP A 23 6.41 1.06 -6.97
C ASP A 23 6.85 0.56 -8.36
N GLU A 24 6.99 1.46 -9.34
CA GLU A 24 7.36 1.11 -10.71
C GLU A 24 8.86 0.85 -10.90
N ASN A 25 9.69 1.22 -9.92
CA ASN A 25 11.14 1.07 -9.99
C ASN A 25 11.60 -0.36 -9.65
N ASP A 26 10.75 -1.13 -8.95
CA ASP A 26 11.05 -2.47 -8.47
C ASP A 26 10.06 -3.52 -8.97
N ASN A 27 10.45 -4.79 -8.92
CA ASN A 27 9.59 -5.88 -9.34
C ASN A 27 8.44 -6.07 -8.36
N TYR A 28 7.24 -6.27 -8.89
CA TYR A 28 6.04 -6.54 -8.09
C TYR A 28 5.20 -7.67 -8.68
N GLN A 29 4.38 -8.28 -7.83
CA GLN A 29 3.25 -9.12 -8.23
C GLN A 29 1.97 -8.48 -7.74
N LEU A 30 1.10 -8.12 -8.66
CA LEU A 30 -0.18 -7.50 -8.37
C LEU A 30 -1.30 -8.41 -8.86
N GLU A 31 -2.18 -8.78 -7.93
CA GLU A 31 -3.41 -9.50 -8.20
C GLU A 31 -4.59 -8.54 -8.11
N THR A 32 -5.56 -8.68 -9.01
CA THR A 32 -6.77 -7.85 -9.03
C THR A 32 -8.01 -8.70 -8.81
N ASP A 33 -9.04 -8.08 -8.23
CA ASP A 33 -10.35 -8.70 -8.05
C ASP A 33 -11.17 -8.71 -9.36
N GLU A 34 -12.41 -9.19 -9.28
CA GLU A 34 -13.34 -9.27 -10.41
C GLU A 34 -13.72 -7.90 -11.02
N PHE A 35 -13.53 -6.81 -10.26
CA PHE A 35 -13.78 -5.44 -10.69
C PHE A 35 -12.51 -4.74 -11.21
N GLY A 36 -11.36 -5.43 -11.16
CA GLY A 36 -10.07 -4.91 -11.58
C GLY A 36 -9.35 -4.08 -10.51
N PHE A 37 -9.83 -4.09 -9.26
CA PHE A 37 -9.14 -3.42 -8.17
C PHE A 37 -8.01 -4.28 -7.63
N PRO A 38 -6.87 -3.69 -7.23
CA PRO A 38 -5.83 -4.38 -6.47
C PRO A 38 -6.44 -5.13 -5.28
N SER A 39 -6.15 -6.42 -5.19
CA SER A 39 -6.62 -7.31 -4.12
C SER A 39 -5.45 -7.78 -3.27
N HIS A 40 -4.32 -8.08 -3.91
CA HIS A 40 -3.07 -8.44 -3.26
C HIS A 40 -1.89 -7.84 -4.02
N LEU A 41 -0.90 -7.30 -3.29
CA LEU A 41 0.36 -6.81 -3.84
C LEU A 41 1.53 -7.40 -3.05
N ALA A 42 2.47 -8.00 -3.78
CA ALA A 42 3.75 -8.44 -3.24
C ALA A 42 4.91 -7.65 -3.88
N GLN A 43 5.71 -6.95 -3.07
CA GLN A 43 6.85 -6.14 -3.52
C GLN A 43 7.87 -5.97 -2.38
N ASP A 44 9.17 -6.12 -2.68
CA ASP A 44 10.26 -5.94 -1.70
C ASP A 44 10.11 -6.71 -0.38
N GLY A 45 9.52 -7.91 -0.44
CA GLY A 45 9.25 -8.75 0.73
C GLY A 45 8.01 -8.34 1.53
N TRP A 46 7.29 -7.31 1.10
CA TRP A 46 5.97 -6.96 1.61
C TRP A 46 4.88 -7.79 0.95
N GLU A 47 3.91 -8.20 1.75
CA GLU A 47 2.63 -8.75 1.30
C GLU A 47 1.49 -7.84 1.77
N ILE A 48 0.74 -7.29 0.84
CA ILE A 48 -0.28 -6.27 1.08
C ILE A 48 -1.63 -6.78 0.59
N ASP A 49 -2.56 -7.00 1.53
CA ASP A 49 -3.96 -7.27 1.20
C ASP A 49 -4.78 -5.99 1.22
N TYR A 50 -5.46 -5.72 0.12
CA TYR A 50 -6.45 -4.64 0.01
C TYR A 50 -7.83 -5.22 0.33
N ARG A 51 -8.54 -4.63 1.29
CA ARG A 51 -9.79 -5.21 1.81
C ARG A 51 -11.05 -4.43 1.45
N ASP A 52 -10.92 -3.13 1.25
CA ASP A 52 -12.05 -2.25 0.98
C ASP A 52 -11.59 -1.10 0.09
N TRP A 53 -12.48 -0.63 -0.77
CA TRP A 53 -12.27 0.49 -1.69
C TRP A 53 -13.38 1.52 -1.51
N GLU A 54 -13.03 2.79 -1.58
CA GLU A 54 -13.99 3.89 -1.59
C GLU A 54 -13.70 4.85 -2.74
N GLN A 55 -14.75 5.53 -3.21
CA GLN A 55 -14.60 6.56 -4.23
C GLN A 55 -14.41 7.92 -3.57
N PHE A 56 -13.30 8.58 -3.87
CA PHE A 56 -12.97 9.93 -3.43
C PHE A 56 -12.58 10.78 -4.63
N GLU A 57 -13.31 11.87 -4.87
CA GLU A 57 -13.08 12.79 -5.99
C GLU A 57 -12.95 12.11 -7.37
N GLY A 58 -13.72 11.04 -7.58
CA GLY A 58 -13.71 10.26 -8.83
C GLY A 58 -12.60 9.21 -8.92
N MET A 59 -11.72 9.11 -7.93
CA MET A 59 -10.69 8.07 -7.81
C MET A 59 -11.13 6.97 -6.86
N TRP A 60 -10.73 5.74 -7.14
CA TRP A 60 -10.92 4.61 -6.23
C TRP A 60 -9.68 4.48 -5.36
N LEU A 61 -9.87 4.57 -4.04
CA LEU A 61 -8.79 4.53 -3.06
C LEU A 61 -9.05 3.45 -2.02
N PRO A 62 -8.01 2.76 -1.54
CA PRO A 62 -8.17 1.74 -0.50
C PRO A 62 -8.63 2.35 0.82
N ARG A 63 -9.62 1.73 1.45
CA ARG A 63 -10.05 2.13 2.80
C ARG A 63 -9.34 1.33 3.89
N ARG A 64 -8.87 0.13 3.54
CA ARG A 64 -8.18 -0.75 4.47
C ARG A 64 -7.11 -1.59 3.78
N LEU A 65 -5.92 -1.58 4.36
CA LEU A 65 -4.79 -2.40 3.93
C LEU A 65 -4.24 -3.20 5.10
N ILE A 66 -3.84 -4.44 4.84
CA ILE A 66 -3.10 -5.27 5.79
C ILE A 66 -1.76 -5.59 5.14
N MET A 67 -0.69 -5.09 5.74
CA MET A 67 0.66 -5.22 5.20
C MET A 67 1.48 -6.11 6.13
N ASN A 68 2.22 -7.05 5.57
CA ASN A 68 3.08 -7.95 6.32
C ASN A 68 4.49 -7.86 5.75
N TYR A 69 5.48 -7.82 6.64
CA TYR A 69 6.90 -7.89 6.31
C TYR A 69 7.59 -8.68 7.40
N ASP A 70 8.11 -9.87 7.06
CA ASP A 70 8.74 -10.77 8.02
C ASP A 70 7.81 -11.03 9.25
N GLU A 71 8.24 -10.71 10.48
CA GLU A 71 7.41 -10.84 11.68
C GLU A 71 6.50 -9.62 11.96
N VAL A 72 6.55 -8.59 11.12
CA VAL A 72 5.81 -7.33 11.31
C VAL A 72 4.50 -7.36 10.54
N ARG A 73 3.40 -7.06 11.24
CA ARG A 73 2.07 -6.86 10.65
C ARG A 73 1.56 -5.47 10.93
N ILE A 74 1.23 -4.73 9.86
CA ILE A 74 0.65 -3.39 9.91
C ILE A 74 -0.77 -3.47 9.35
N THR A 75 -1.72 -2.84 10.03
CA THR A 75 -3.07 -2.65 9.50
C THR A 75 -3.34 -1.17 9.40
N LEU A 76 -3.52 -0.68 8.17
CA LEU A 76 -3.90 0.69 7.90
C LEU A 76 -5.40 0.75 7.66
N VAL A 77 -6.07 1.66 8.39
CA VAL A 77 -7.47 1.99 8.18
C VAL A 77 -7.55 3.47 7.86
N VAL A 78 -7.92 3.78 6.62
CA VAL A 78 -8.10 5.16 6.17
C VAL A 78 -9.49 5.61 6.56
N ASN A 79 -9.57 6.64 7.40
CA ASN A 79 -10.86 7.20 7.84
C ASN A 79 -11.35 8.31 6.91
N GLN A 80 -10.43 9.04 6.30
CA GLN A 80 -10.74 10.16 5.41
C GLN A 80 -9.58 10.40 4.46
N TRP A 81 -9.92 10.48 3.17
CA TRP A 81 -9.03 11.01 2.14
C TRP A 81 -9.17 12.53 2.05
N GLN A 82 -8.05 13.20 1.82
CA GLN A 82 -7.98 14.65 1.57
C GLN A 82 -7.07 14.85 0.38
N ALA A 83 -7.51 15.62 -0.61
CA ALA A 83 -6.63 16.09 -1.66
C ALA A 83 -5.64 17.08 -1.05
N SER A 84 -4.35 16.91 -1.35
CA SER A 84 -3.38 17.97 -1.10
C SER A 84 -3.71 19.12 -2.04
N GLU A 85 -4.06 20.28 -1.49
CA GLU A 85 -4.10 21.52 -2.25
C GLU A 85 -2.66 21.85 -2.67
N GLU A 86 -2.35 21.77 -3.97
CA GLU A 86 -1.10 22.29 -4.55
C GLU A 86 -1.19 23.82 -4.78
#